data_AF-A0A1R0H4B5-F1
#
_entry.id   AF-A0A1R0H4B5-F1
#
_cell.length_a   1.000
_cell.length_b   1.000
_cell.length_c   1.000
_cell.angle_alpha   90.00
_cell.angle_beta   90.00
_cell.angle_gamma   90.00
#
_symmetry.space_group_name_H-M   'P 1'
#
loop_
_entity.id
_entity.type
_entity.pdbx_description
1 polymer ?
#
loop_
_entity_poly.entity_id
_entity_poly.type
_entity_poly.pdbx_seq_one_letter_code
_entity_poly.pdbx_strand_id
1 'polypeptide(L)'
;MIFRTTAGDNLTFVSDLNEDGYGPNGKMEHLVCFFPGVLALGSKELDRKDDLNLAKELMETCYNFYEKMPSGLSPESVRFKGLNPQKNFPGNDLVEPEDTDPKNLDYVIESRVYLLRPETVESLMVLYRITKDEKYREMGWNIFQSIEKFTKTPTAYSSIDDVTSESPGLNYMNSMER
;
A
#
# COMPACT_ATOMS: atom_id res chain seq x y z
N MET A 1 2.14 -12.47 7.63
CA MET A 1 0.80 -13.13 7.71
C MET A 1 -0.27 -12.13 7.28
N ILE A 2 -1.46 -12.59 6.87
CA ILE A 2 -2.57 -11.71 6.45
C ILE A 2 -3.48 -11.41 7.64
N PHE A 3 -3.83 -10.15 7.82
CA PHE A 3 -4.67 -9.65 8.90
C PHE A 3 -5.69 -8.66 8.36
N ARG A 4 -6.65 -8.29 9.21
CA ARG A 4 -7.64 -7.25 8.94
C ARG A 4 -7.64 -6.26 10.08
N THR A 5 -7.53 -4.97 9.77
CA THR A 5 -7.60 -3.92 10.80
C THR A 5 -9.04 -3.76 11.28
N THR A 6 -9.21 -3.41 12.55
CA THR A 6 -10.51 -3.01 13.10
C THR A 6 -10.69 -1.48 13.11
N ALA A 7 -9.72 -0.74 12.61
CA ALA A 7 -9.80 0.71 12.44
C ALA A 7 -10.46 1.08 11.10
N GLY A 8 -11.06 2.28 11.07
CA GLY A 8 -11.56 2.97 9.87
C GLY A 8 -12.21 2.08 8.81
N ASP A 9 -11.57 1.94 7.65
CA ASP A 9 -12.07 1.30 6.43
C ASP A 9 -11.98 -0.25 6.48
N ASN A 10 -11.54 -0.85 7.59
CA ASN A 10 -11.49 -2.31 7.81
C ASN A 10 -10.66 -3.05 6.75
N LEU A 11 -9.53 -2.45 6.38
CA LEU A 11 -8.60 -2.92 5.35
C LEU A 11 -7.96 -4.28 5.67
N THR A 12 -7.71 -5.06 4.62
CA THR A 12 -7.03 -6.36 4.69
C THR A 12 -5.59 -6.17 4.25
N PHE A 13 -4.63 -6.59 5.08
CA PHE A 13 -3.23 -6.25 4.86
C PHE A 13 -2.30 -7.39 5.25
N VAL A 14 -1.06 -7.33 4.78
CA VAL A 14 -0.02 -8.27 5.16
C VAL A 14 0.90 -7.61 6.17
N SER A 15 1.09 -8.27 7.31
CA SER A 15 1.98 -7.82 8.37
C SER A 15 3.18 -8.72 8.50
N ASP A 16 4.32 -8.10 8.80
CA ASP A 16 5.45 -8.77 9.44
C ASP A 16 5.07 -9.27 10.84
N LEU A 17 5.81 -10.25 11.34
CA LEU A 17 5.67 -10.81 12.68
C LEU A 17 6.76 -10.25 13.60
N ASN A 18 6.44 -10.11 14.88
CA ASN A 18 7.43 -9.82 15.90
C ASN A 18 8.45 -10.98 16.03
N GLU A 19 9.66 -10.66 16.49
CA GLU A 19 10.75 -11.63 16.69
C GLU A 19 10.40 -12.74 17.70
N ASP A 20 9.48 -12.47 18.62
CA ASP A 20 8.94 -13.44 19.58
C ASP A 20 7.98 -14.47 18.93
N GLY A 21 7.62 -14.27 17.66
CA GLY A 21 7.01 -15.27 16.79
C GLY A 21 5.48 -15.36 16.81
N TYR A 22 4.77 -14.51 17.56
CA TYR A 22 3.33 -14.73 17.80
C TYR A 22 2.38 -13.58 17.41
N GLY A 23 2.85 -12.33 17.29
CA GLY A 23 1.99 -11.18 16.99
C GLY A 23 2.32 -10.46 15.68
N PRO A 24 1.31 -9.94 14.93
CA PRO A 24 1.58 -8.99 13.86
C PRO A 24 2.18 -7.71 14.43
N ASN A 25 3.25 -7.21 13.80
CA ASN A 25 3.81 -5.91 14.17
C ASN A 25 3.08 -4.73 13.47
N GLY A 26 2.22 -5.02 12.50
CA GLY A 26 1.43 -4.07 11.73
C GLY A 26 2.14 -3.39 10.58
N LYS A 27 3.43 -3.63 10.37
CA LYS A 27 4.21 -3.01 9.30
C LYS A 27 3.85 -3.65 7.97
N MET A 28 3.60 -2.80 6.97
CA MET A 28 3.44 -3.18 5.58
C MET A 28 4.21 -2.20 4.70
N GLU A 29 5.06 -2.72 3.84
CA GLU A 29 5.82 -1.93 2.85
C GLU A 29 5.08 -1.92 1.51
N HIS A 30 5.28 -0.86 0.72
CA HIS A 30 4.76 -0.75 -0.64
C HIS A 30 5.17 -1.94 -1.50
N LEU A 31 6.36 -2.49 -1.25
CA LEU A 31 6.85 -3.74 -1.82
C LEU A 31 5.80 -4.86 -1.75
N VAL A 32 5.07 -5.01 -0.65
CA VAL A 32 4.11 -6.12 -0.48
C VAL A 32 2.93 -6.03 -1.48
N CYS A 33 2.74 -4.89 -2.13
CA CYS A 33 1.69 -4.69 -3.12
C CYS A 33 1.90 -5.46 -4.44
N PHE A 34 2.97 -6.25 -4.62
CA PHE A 34 3.07 -7.23 -5.72
C PHE A 34 2.19 -8.48 -5.44
N PHE A 35 1.96 -8.76 -4.15
CA PHE A 35 1.35 -10.00 -3.70
C PHE A 35 -0.10 -10.21 -4.16
N PRO A 36 -0.98 -9.18 -4.27
CA PRO A 36 -2.29 -9.32 -4.88
C PRO A 36 -2.25 -9.91 -6.30
N GLY A 37 -1.31 -9.46 -7.14
CA GLY A 37 -1.12 -10.01 -8.49
C GLY A 37 -0.73 -11.48 -8.47
N VAL A 38 0.21 -11.86 -7.60
CA VAL A 38 0.64 -13.26 -7.45
C VAL A 38 -0.51 -14.16 -6.96
N LEU A 39 -1.28 -13.71 -5.97
CA LEU A 39 -2.45 -14.44 -5.49
C LEU A 39 -3.52 -14.58 -6.58
N ALA A 40 -3.77 -13.53 -7.36
CA ALA A 40 -4.71 -13.58 -8.46
C ALA A 40 -4.25 -14.61 -9.52
N LEU A 41 -2.97 -14.62 -9.89
CA LEU A 41 -2.43 -15.62 -10.82
C LEU A 41 -2.59 -17.05 -10.27
N GLY A 42 -2.16 -17.29 -9.03
CA GLY A 42 -2.28 -18.59 -8.39
C GLY A 42 -3.75 -19.06 -8.30
N SER A 43 -4.66 -18.14 -7.99
CA SER A 43 -6.10 -18.42 -7.94
C SER A 43 -6.64 -18.92 -9.28
N LYS A 44 -6.14 -18.36 -10.39
CA LYS A 44 -6.58 -18.69 -11.75
C LYS A 44 -6.03 -20.03 -12.20
N GLU A 45 -4.75 -20.30 -11.93
CA GLU A 45 -4.08 -21.55 -12.31
C GLU A 45 -4.58 -22.75 -11.48
N LEU A 46 -4.91 -22.55 -10.21
CA LEU A 46 -5.32 -23.61 -9.28
C LEU A 46 -6.83 -23.70 -9.06
N ASP A 47 -7.63 -22.88 -9.74
CA ASP A 47 -9.09 -22.73 -9.55
C ASP A 47 -9.51 -22.47 -8.09
N ARG A 48 -8.76 -21.60 -7.41
CA ARG A 48 -8.96 -21.24 -5.98
C ARG A 48 -9.64 -19.87 -5.84
N LYS A 49 -10.96 -19.84 -5.95
CA LYS A 49 -11.75 -18.58 -5.95
C LYS A 49 -11.59 -17.74 -4.68
N ASP A 50 -11.36 -18.38 -3.53
CA ASP A 50 -11.14 -17.66 -2.27
C ASP A 50 -9.84 -16.85 -2.30
N ASP A 51 -8.79 -17.40 -2.91
CA ASP A 51 -7.51 -16.69 -3.10
C ASP A 51 -7.70 -15.47 -4.03
N LEU A 52 -8.61 -15.55 -5.01
CA LEU A 52 -8.95 -14.41 -5.86
C LEU A 52 -9.66 -13.32 -5.06
N ASN A 53 -10.58 -13.67 -4.15
CA ASN A 53 -11.26 -12.68 -3.31
C ASN A 53 -10.27 -11.98 -2.39
N LEU A 54 -9.38 -12.74 -1.76
CA LEU A 54 -8.29 -12.19 -0.95
C LEU A 54 -7.37 -11.28 -1.78
N ALA A 55 -7.02 -11.67 -3.00
CA ALA A 55 -6.24 -10.83 -3.91
C ALA A 55 -6.93 -9.48 -4.16
N LYS A 56 -8.25 -9.48 -4.35
CA LYS A 56 -9.02 -8.24 -4.53
C LYS A 56 -8.99 -7.38 -3.26
N GLU A 57 -9.21 -7.96 -2.09
CA GLU A 57 -9.19 -7.23 -0.81
C GLU A 57 -7.83 -6.57 -0.52
N LEU A 58 -6.74 -7.31 -0.75
CA LEU A 58 -5.39 -6.77 -0.62
C LEU A 58 -5.11 -5.67 -1.66
N MET A 59 -5.65 -5.81 -2.88
CA MET A 59 -5.52 -4.77 -3.91
C MET A 59 -6.23 -3.48 -3.51
N GLU A 60 -7.44 -3.55 -2.96
CA GLU A 60 -8.14 -2.36 -2.45
C GLU A 60 -7.33 -1.66 -1.37
N THR A 61 -6.65 -2.41 -0.50
CA THR A 61 -5.77 -1.85 0.53
C THR A 61 -4.54 -1.16 -0.08
N CYS A 62 -3.89 -1.80 -1.05
CA CYS A 62 -2.77 -1.21 -1.75
C CYS A 62 -3.15 0.03 -2.58
N TYR A 63 -4.36 0.08 -3.14
CA TYR A 63 -4.86 1.27 -3.84
C TYR A 63 -5.28 2.38 -2.87
N ASN A 64 -5.81 2.03 -1.69
CA ASN A 64 -6.12 2.99 -0.62
C ASN A 64 -4.90 3.82 -0.22
N PHE A 65 -3.70 3.23 -0.24
CA PHE A 65 -2.44 3.95 0.00
C PHE A 65 -2.16 5.05 -1.03
N TYR A 66 -2.64 4.91 -2.27
CA TYR A 66 -2.54 5.96 -3.28
C TYR A 66 -3.67 6.98 -3.12
N GLU A 67 -4.91 6.51 -2.99
CA GLU A 67 -6.11 7.34 -2.97
C GLU A 67 -6.15 8.29 -1.77
N LYS A 68 -5.68 7.85 -0.61
CA LYS A 68 -5.74 8.65 0.63
C LYS A 68 -4.61 9.68 0.73
N MET A 69 -3.61 9.62 -0.13
CA MET A 69 -2.48 10.55 -0.09
C MET A 69 -2.78 11.80 -0.92
N PRO A 70 -2.49 13.02 -0.41
CA PRO A 70 -2.68 14.25 -1.17
C PRO A 70 -1.98 14.28 -2.54
N SER A 71 -0.81 13.63 -2.66
CA SER A 71 -0.11 13.50 -3.94
C SER A 71 -0.72 12.46 -4.89
N GLY A 72 -1.61 11.60 -4.40
CA GLY A 72 -2.11 10.45 -5.13
C GLY A 72 -1.07 9.36 -5.34
N LEU A 73 0.01 9.32 -4.54
CA LEU A 73 1.10 8.36 -4.58
C LEU A 73 1.25 7.66 -3.21
N SER A 74 1.58 6.37 -3.21
CA SER A 74 1.70 5.59 -1.97
C SER A 74 2.95 5.93 -1.17
N PRO A 75 2.89 5.94 0.17
CA PRO A 75 4.08 5.87 1.01
C PRO A 75 4.85 4.56 0.79
N GLU A 76 6.14 4.56 1.12
CA GLU A 76 7.02 3.38 1.06
C GLU A 76 6.69 2.37 2.16
N SER A 77 6.28 2.83 3.35
CA SER A 77 5.89 1.93 4.43
C SER A 77 4.89 2.56 5.39
N VAL A 78 3.98 1.73 5.90
CA VAL A 78 2.93 2.09 6.85
C VAL A 78 2.88 1.10 8.00
N ARG A 79 2.31 1.51 9.13
CA ARG A 79 1.98 0.66 10.26
C ARG A 79 0.50 0.75 10.59
N PHE A 80 -0.21 -0.37 10.48
CA PHE A 80 -1.66 -0.43 10.75
C PHE A 80 -2.00 -0.21 12.22
N LYS A 81 -3.04 0.59 12.47
CA LYS A 81 -3.65 0.85 13.78
C LYS A 81 -4.61 -0.28 14.16
N GLY A 82 -5.02 -0.34 15.42
CA GLY A 82 -6.09 -1.23 15.88
C GLY A 82 -5.73 -2.73 15.87
N LEU A 83 -4.46 -3.05 15.70
CA LEU A 83 -3.96 -4.42 15.88
C LEU A 83 -3.87 -4.67 17.36
N ASN A 84 -4.96 -5.18 17.96
CA ASN A 84 -4.96 -5.59 19.36
C ASN A 84 -3.98 -6.76 19.55
N PRO A 85 -2.76 -6.55 20.08
CA PRO A 85 -1.91 -7.68 20.48
C PRO A 85 -2.47 -8.27 21.80
N GLN A 86 -3.30 -7.50 22.50
CA GLN A 86 -3.69 -7.69 23.89
C GLN A 86 -4.89 -8.62 24.13
N LYS A 87 -5.60 -9.11 23.10
CA LYS A 87 -6.63 -10.12 23.38
C LYS A 87 -6.06 -11.51 23.67
N ASN A 88 -4.77 -11.78 23.41
CA ASN A 88 -4.12 -13.04 23.78
C ASN A 88 -2.64 -12.95 24.21
N PHE A 89 -1.97 -11.79 24.19
CA PHE A 89 -0.56 -11.70 24.59
C PHE A 89 -0.30 -10.50 25.53
N PRO A 90 0.18 -10.73 26.76
CA PRO A 90 0.58 -9.64 27.64
C PRO A 90 1.97 -9.12 27.22
N GLY A 91 2.10 -7.80 27.02
CA GLY A 91 3.42 -7.16 27.18
C GLY A 91 3.92 -6.17 26.13
N ASN A 92 3.20 -5.85 25.05
CA ASN A 92 3.67 -4.82 24.12
C ASN A 92 2.65 -3.68 24.01
N ASP A 93 2.88 -2.63 24.79
CA ASP A 93 2.37 -1.29 24.49
C ASP A 93 3.09 -0.82 23.23
N LEU A 94 2.54 -1.16 22.05
CA LEU A 94 2.94 -0.49 20.83
C LEU A 94 2.53 0.97 21.02
N VAL A 95 3.51 1.84 21.30
CA VAL A 95 3.32 3.28 21.32
C VAL A 95 2.73 3.64 19.96
N GLU A 96 1.45 4.02 19.93
CA GLU A 96 0.85 4.53 18.71
C GLU A 96 1.67 5.74 18.30
N PRO A 97 2.30 5.73 17.11
CA PRO A 97 3.09 6.87 16.68
C PRO A 97 2.18 8.10 16.60
N GLU A 98 2.73 9.26 16.92
CA GLU A 98 1.98 10.52 16.91
C GLU A 98 1.34 10.74 15.53
N ASP A 99 0.00 10.69 15.48
CA ASP A 99 -0.79 10.71 14.25
C ASP A 99 -0.80 12.13 13.66
N THR A 100 0.29 12.50 12.99
CA THR A 100 0.46 13.77 12.26
C THR A 100 -0.02 13.68 10.81
N ASP A 101 -0.47 12.50 10.40
CA ASP A 101 -0.84 12.14 9.05
C ASP A 101 -2.28 12.60 8.71
N PRO A 102 -2.70 12.52 7.44
CA PRO A 102 -4.08 12.84 7.05
C PRO A 102 -5.12 12.20 7.97
N LYS A 103 -6.15 12.95 8.35
CA LYS A 103 -7.17 12.47 9.29
C LYS A 103 -7.91 11.25 8.73
N ASN A 104 -8.18 10.27 9.60
CA ASN A 104 -8.96 9.04 9.32
C ASN A 104 -8.25 7.99 8.45
N LEU A 105 -6.95 7.75 8.68
CA LEU A 105 -6.25 6.59 8.15
C LEU A 105 -6.28 5.40 9.11
N ASP A 106 -6.42 4.21 8.55
CA ASP A 106 -6.32 2.91 9.23
C ASP A 106 -4.90 2.58 9.71
N TYR A 107 -3.92 3.41 9.33
CA TYR A 107 -2.49 3.22 9.54
C TYR A 107 -1.82 4.56 9.84
N VAL A 108 -0.60 4.49 10.36
CA VAL A 108 0.35 5.61 10.44
C VAL A 108 1.40 5.42 9.34
N ILE A 109 1.84 6.50 8.72
CA ILE A 109 2.86 6.49 7.68
C ILE A 109 4.24 6.45 8.36
N GLU A 110 5.02 5.40 8.09
CA GLU A 110 6.39 5.28 8.63
C GLU A 110 7.43 5.90 7.69
N SER A 111 7.20 5.80 6.38
CA SER A 111 8.06 6.39 5.36
C SER A 111 7.22 7.00 4.26
N ARG A 112 7.32 8.32 4.11
CA ARG A 112 6.57 9.11 3.12
C ARG A 112 7.24 9.15 1.74
N VAL A 113 8.35 8.44 1.58
CA VAL A 113 9.10 8.40 0.32
C VAL A 113 8.29 7.64 -0.74
N TYR A 114 8.39 8.05 -2.01
CA TYR A 114 7.90 7.30 -3.15
C TYR A 114 8.99 7.14 -4.21
N LEU A 115 9.33 5.89 -4.52
CA LEU A 115 10.49 5.50 -5.32
C LEU A 115 10.16 5.07 -6.76
N LEU A 116 9.03 5.51 -7.33
CA LEU A 116 8.57 5.10 -8.67
C LEU A 116 8.39 3.58 -8.81
N ARG A 117 8.00 2.95 -7.71
CA ARG A 117 7.90 1.52 -7.51
C ARG A 117 6.69 0.88 -8.23
N PRO A 118 6.84 -0.25 -8.95
CA PRO A 118 5.82 -0.77 -9.86
C PRO A 118 4.77 -1.70 -9.23
N GLU A 119 4.94 -2.13 -7.99
CA GLU A 119 4.29 -3.30 -7.38
C GLU A 119 2.74 -3.19 -7.43
N THR A 120 2.20 -2.02 -7.12
CA THR A 120 0.74 -1.77 -7.20
C THR A 120 0.23 -1.82 -8.63
N VAL A 121 0.89 -1.15 -9.58
CA VAL A 121 0.45 -1.13 -10.99
C VAL A 121 0.62 -2.50 -11.66
N GLU A 122 1.62 -3.28 -11.24
CA GLU A 122 1.78 -4.68 -11.63
C GLU A 122 0.57 -5.51 -11.20
N SER A 123 0.20 -5.46 -9.92
CA SER A 123 -0.96 -6.18 -9.40
C SER A 123 -2.27 -5.75 -10.05
N LEU A 124 -2.47 -4.45 -10.30
CA LEU A 124 -3.63 -3.93 -11.04
C LEU A 124 -3.69 -4.49 -12.46
N MET A 125 -2.56 -4.53 -13.18
CA MET A 125 -2.49 -5.11 -14.53
C MET A 125 -2.91 -6.59 -14.51
N VAL A 126 -2.40 -7.36 -13.55
CA VAL A 126 -2.71 -8.79 -13.42
C VAL A 126 -4.20 -9.01 -13.10
N LEU A 127 -4.74 -8.27 -12.12
CA LEU A 127 -6.15 -8.35 -11.74
C LEU A 127 -7.08 -7.96 -12.88
N TYR A 128 -6.74 -6.92 -13.64
CA TYR A 128 -7.47 -6.58 -14.86
C TYR A 128 -7.46 -7.74 -15.86
N ARG A 129 -6.30 -8.35 -16.11
CA ARG A 129 -6.19 -9.43 -17.10
C ARG A 129 -7.03 -10.64 -16.73
N ILE A 130 -7.11 -10.98 -15.44
CA ILE A 130 -7.86 -12.12 -14.93
C ILE A 130 -9.36 -11.84 -14.84
N THR A 131 -9.75 -10.68 -14.32
CA THR A 131 -11.15 -10.37 -13.99
C THR A 131 -11.89 -9.61 -15.08
N LYS A 132 -11.18 -8.88 -15.95
CA LYS A 132 -11.70 -7.92 -16.93
C LYS A 132 -12.51 -6.76 -16.31
N ASP A 133 -12.37 -6.54 -15.00
CA ASP A 133 -13.00 -5.42 -14.33
C ASP A 133 -12.24 -4.12 -14.63
N GLU A 134 -12.89 -3.20 -15.32
CA GLU A 134 -12.27 -1.95 -15.79
C GLU A 134 -11.82 -1.04 -14.64
N LYS A 135 -12.35 -1.22 -13.42
CA LYS A 135 -11.91 -0.44 -12.25
C LYS A 135 -10.40 -0.51 -12.04
N TYR A 136 -9.77 -1.65 -12.32
CA TYR A 136 -8.33 -1.81 -12.15
C TYR A 136 -7.51 -0.99 -13.15
N ARG A 137 -8.07 -0.71 -14.34
CA ARG A 137 -7.46 0.20 -15.32
C ARG A 137 -7.64 1.65 -14.91
N GLU A 138 -8.80 2.01 -14.38
CA GLU A 138 -9.07 3.36 -13.85
C GLU A 138 -8.14 3.67 -12.67
N MET A 139 -8.00 2.74 -11.72
CA MET A 139 -7.04 2.83 -10.62
C MET A 139 -5.61 3.05 -11.14
N GLY A 140 -5.16 2.25 -12.11
CA GLY A 140 -3.82 2.39 -12.71
C GLY A 140 -3.64 3.72 -13.45
N TRP A 141 -4.69 4.21 -14.11
CA TRP A 141 -4.68 5.51 -14.77
C TRP A 141 -4.54 6.66 -13.78
N ASN A 142 -5.27 6.61 -12.66
CA ASN A 142 -5.16 7.61 -11.61
C ASN A 142 -3.74 7.67 -11.03
N ILE A 143 -3.12 6.51 -10.78
CA ILE A 143 -1.72 6.42 -10.34
C ILE A 143 -0.80 7.06 -11.38
N PHE A 144 -0.96 6.73 -12.66
CA PHE A 144 -0.15 7.31 -13.73
C PHE A 144 -0.28 8.84 -13.79
N GLN A 145 -1.49 9.39 -13.64
CA GLN A 145 -1.71 10.83 -13.60
C GLN A 145 -1.00 11.49 -12.41
N SER A 146 -1.00 10.84 -11.24
CA SER A 146 -0.24 11.31 -10.07
C SER A 146 1.27 11.29 -10.32
N ILE A 147 1.79 10.23 -10.95
CA ILE A 147 3.21 10.14 -11.35
C ILE A 147 3.55 11.29 -12.31
N GLU A 148 2.77 11.50 -13.37
CA GLU A 148 2.97 12.59 -14.33
C GLU A 148 2.99 13.97 -13.65
N LYS A 149 2.12 14.17 -12.65
CA LYS A 149 1.98 15.45 -11.98
C LYS A 149 3.10 15.70 -10.96
N PHE A 150 3.42 14.72 -10.12
CA PHE A 150 4.25 14.92 -8.94
C PHE A 150 5.71 14.50 -9.12
N THR A 151 6.02 13.64 -10.09
CA THR A 151 7.36 13.07 -10.24
C THR A 151 8.10 13.55 -11.49
N LYS A 152 7.40 14.18 -12.44
CA LYS A 152 7.96 14.61 -13.73
C LYS A 152 8.92 15.78 -13.60
N THR A 153 10.09 15.67 -14.20
CA THR A 153 11.12 16.71 -14.29
C THR A 153 11.23 17.22 -15.74
N PRO A 154 12.04 18.26 -16.02
CA PRO A 154 12.27 18.69 -17.41
C PRO A 154 12.89 17.63 -18.32
N THR A 155 13.55 16.61 -17.75
CA THR A 155 14.29 15.58 -18.49
C THR A 155 13.67 14.19 -18.40
N ALA A 156 13.07 13.82 -17.27
CA ALA A 156 12.51 12.49 -17.01
C ALA A 156 11.56 12.52 -15.80
N TYR A 157 11.75 11.60 -14.84
CA TYR A 157 11.01 11.52 -13.58
C TYR A 157 12.00 11.40 -12.42
N SER A 158 11.54 11.69 -11.20
CA SER A 158 12.30 11.54 -9.97
C SER A 158 11.42 10.98 -8.85
N SER A 159 12.01 10.13 -8.00
CA SER A 159 11.47 9.83 -6.69
C SER A 159 11.21 11.10 -5.89
N ILE A 160 10.24 11.03 -4.97
CA ILE A 160 9.89 12.12 -4.05
C ILE A 160 10.04 11.68 -2.60
N ASP A 161 10.42 12.59 -1.71
CA ASP A 161 10.64 12.28 -0.29
C ASP A 161 9.37 12.34 0.59
N ASP A 162 8.32 13.02 0.12
CA ASP A 162 7.07 13.17 0.88
C ASP A 162 5.81 13.14 -0.02
N VAL A 163 5.08 12.02 0.05
CA VAL A 163 3.76 11.82 -0.61
C VAL A 163 2.59 12.56 0.03
N THR A 164 2.77 13.14 1.22
CA THR A 164 1.74 13.93 1.90
C THR A 164 1.73 15.39 1.45
N SER A 165 2.72 15.82 0.67
CA SER A 165 2.77 17.15 0.08
C SER A 165 1.81 17.33 -1.08
N GLU A 166 1.04 18.42 -1.06
CA GLU A 166 0.15 18.82 -2.15
C GLU A 166 0.88 19.55 -3.30
N SER A 167 2.13 19.95 -3.08
CA SER A 167 2.87 20.84 -3.99
C SER A 167 3.84 20.04 -4.88
N PRO A 168 3.54 19.88 -6.19
CA PRO A 168 4.46 19.21 -7.10
C PRO A 168 5.80 19.95 -7.22
N GLY A 169 6.89 19.19 -7.31
CA GLY A 169 8.21 19.72 -7.65
C GLY A 169 9.03 20.35 -6.53
N LEU A 170 8.57 20.28 -5.28
CA LEU A 170 9.35 20.77 -4.13
C LEU A 170 10.25 19.70 -3.48
N ASN A 171 10.01 18.43 -3.80
CA ASN A 171 10.43 17.28 -2.98
C ASN A 171 11.19 16.21 -3.78
N TYR A 172 11.83 16.59 -4.89
CA TYR A 172 12.56 15.64 -5.73
C TYR A 172 13.85 15.15 -5.06
N MET A 173 14.02 13.84 -5.01
CA MET A 173 15.23 13.21 -4.49
C MET A 173 16.38 13.15 -5.51
N ASN A 174 16.16 13.63 -6.75
CA ASN A 174 17.11 13.53 -7.88
C ASN A 174 17.55 12.08 -8.15
N SER A 175 16.65 11.12 -7.98
CA SER A 175 16.86 9.70 -8.28
C SER A 175 15.77 9.19 -9.20
N MET A 176 16.16 8.44 -10.22
CA MET A 176 15.27 7.58 -10.99
C MET A 176 15.91 6.20 -10.95
N GLU A 177 15.27 5.27 -10.25
CA GLU A 177 15.77 3.90 -10.09
C GLU A 177 16.04 3.26 -11.46
N ARG A 178 17.16 2.52 -11.54
CA ARG A 178 17.68 1.97 -12.80
C ARG A 178 17.02 0.67 -13.21
#